data_AF-A0A175QPB4-F1
#
_entry.id   AF-A0A175QPB4-F1
#
_cell.length_a   1.000
_cell.length_b   1.000
_cell.length_c   1.000
_cell.angle_alpha   90.00
_cell.angle_beta   90.00
_cell.angle_gamma   90.00
#
_symmetry.space_group_name_H-M   'P 1'
#
loop_
_entity.id
_entity.type
_entity.pdbx_description
1 polymer ?
#
loop_
_entity_poly.entity_id
_entity_poly.type
_entity_poly.pdbx_seq_one_letter_code
_entity_poly.pdbx_strand_id
1 'polypeptide(L)'
;SATLARLGLRLGRLKTGTPARLDGRTIDWASLDKQGPDDEPYAFSYLTTRIDNPQIDCGITRTTDETHRIIRENLHRSALYGGEIEGVGPRYCPSIEDKIVKFGDRDGHQVFLEPEGLDDDTVYPNGLSTSLPEDVQEAFLRSLPGLEQVRILKAGYAIEYDHVDPRELTRSLEVSKAPGLFLAG
;
A
#
# COMPACT_ATOMS: atom_id res chain seq x y z
N SER A 1 -0.35 21.75 -11.01
CA SER A 1 0.78 22.39 -10.31
C SER A 1 1.23 23.73 -10.89
N ALA A 2 1.10 24.01 -12.20
CA ALA A 2 1.60 25.24 -12.83
C ALA A 2 1.19 26.56 -12.14
N THR A 3 -0.06 26.70 -11.68
CA THR A 3 -0.52 27.89 -10.95
C THR A 3 0.18 28.06 -9.60
N LEU A 4 0.44 26.97 -8.87
CA LEU A 4 1.16 26.99 -7.60
C LEU A 4 2.65 27.30 -7.82
N ALA A 5 3.25 26.78 -8.90
CA ALA A 5 4.62 27.12 -9.28
C ALA A 5 4.78 28.62 -9.56
N ARG A 6 3.77 29.26 -10.19
CA ARG A 6 3.76 30.72 -10.45
C ARG A 6 3.75 31.58 -9.19
N LEU A 7 3.33 31.03 -8.04
CA LEU A 7 3.44 31.70 -6.73
C LEU A 7 4.86 31.60 -6.14
N GLY A 8 5.81 31.02 -6.88
CA GLY A 8 7.18 30.79 -6.42
C GLY A 8 7.28 29.71 -5.35
N LEU A 9 6.29 28.83 -5.23
CA LEU A 9 6.31 27.70 -4.28
C LEU A 9 7.28 26.62 -4.76
N ARG A 10 8.04 26.05 -3.82
CA ARG A 10 8.86 24.87 -4.10
C ARG A 10 7.96 23.65 -4.23
N LEU A 11 8.00 23.04 -5.40
CA LEU A 11 7.32 21.79 -5.69
C LEU A 11 8.34 20.65 -5.69
N GLY A 12 7.92 19.49 -5.20
CA GLY A 12 8.65 18.22 -5.35
C GLY A 12 7.70 17.12 -5.80
N ARG A 13 8.24 15.96 -6.13
CA ARG A 13 7.45 14.78 -6.51
C ARG A 13 7.58 13.70 -5.45
N LEU A 14 6.46 13.08 -5.10
CA LEU A 14 6.39 11.93 -4.24
C LEU A 14 5.80 10.76 -5.01
N LYS A 15 6.21 9.55 -4.60
CA LYS A 15 5.69 8.29 -5.11
C LYS A 15 4.99 7.54 -3.98
N THR A 16 3.78 7.05 -4.23
CA THR A 16 3.13 6.06 -3.36
C THR A 16 2.69 4.86 -4.18
N GLY A 17 2.73 3.68 -3.57
CA GLY A 17 2.29 2.42 -4.18
C GLY A 17 1.15 1.81 -3.39
N THR A 18 0.25 1.12 -4.09
CA THR A 18 -0.85 0.35 -3.50
C THR A 18 -0.78 -1.09 -4.00
N PRO A 19 -1.15 -2.09 -3.18
CA PRO A 19 -1.23 -3.46 -3.64
C PRO A 19 -2.41 -3.66 -4.60
N ALA A 20 -2.42 -4.83 -5.23
CA ALA A 20 -3.60 -5.33 -5.93
C ALA A 20 -4.80 -5.47 -4.99
N ARG A 21 -6.00 -5.46 -5.56
CA ARG A 21 -7.25 -5.87 -4.90
C ARG A 21 -7.57 -7.28 -5.32
N LEU A 22 -7.84 -8.14 -4.34
CA LEU A 22 -8.03 -9.58 -4.54
C LEU A 22 -9.50 -9.94 -4.37
N ASP A 23 -9.97 -10.94 -5.12
CA ASP A 23 -11.30 -11.54 -4.90
C ASP A 23 -11.21 -12.50 -3.71
N GLY A 24 -11.75 -12.10 -2.57
CA GLY A 24 -11.74 -12.84 -1.31
C GLY A 24 -12.36 -14.23 -1.41
N ARG A 25 -13.25 -14.49 -2.36
CA ARG A 25 -13.84 -15.83 -2.57
C ARG A 25 -12.87 -16.83 -3.17
N THR A 26 -11.75 -16.34 -3.69
CA THR A 26 -10.69 -17.16 -4.32
C THR A 26 -9.49 -17.41 -3.41
N ILE A 27 -9.58 -16.94 -2.16
CA ILE A 27 -8.57 -17.13 -1.12
C ILE A 27 -8.95 -18.38 -0.30
N ASP A 28 -7.96 -19.25 -0.04
CA ASP A 28 -8.14 -20.38 0.86
C ASP A 28 -8.04 -19.91 2.33
N TRP A 29 -9.11 -19.28 2.82
CA TRP A 29 -9.16 -18.79 4.20
C TRP A 29 -9.03 -19.89 5.26
N ALA A 30 -9.27 -21.15 4.90
CA ALA A 30 -9.20 -22.26 5.85
C ALA A 30 -7.74 -22.68 6.13
N SER A 31 -6.83 -22.42 5.19
CA SER A 31 -5.40 -22.72 5.36
C SER A 31 -4.61 -21.60 6.04
N LEU A 32 -5.24 -20.44 6.29
CA LEU A 32 -4.57 -19.24 6.78
C LEU A 32 -4.78 -19.03 8.28
N ASP A 33 -3.74 -18.53 8.94
CA ASP A 33 -3.86 -17.98 10.28
C ASP A 33 -4.76 -16.74 10.25
N LYS A 34 -5.51 -16.53 11.33
CA LYS A 34 -6.43 -15.39 11.47
C LYS A 34 -6.00 -14.49 12.61
N GLN A 35 -6.12 -13.19 12.39
CA GLN A 35 -6.05 -12.19 13.43
C GLN A 35 -7.44 -11.61 13.65
N GLY A 36 -8.03 -11.96 14.79
CA GLY A 36 -9.28 -11.38 15.24
C GLY A 36 -9.11 -9.97 15.82
N PRO A 37 -10.22 -9.26 16.03
CA PRO A 37 -10.25 -8.01 16.78
C PRO A 37 -9.85 -8.24 18.24
N ASP A 38 -9.58 -7.14 18.96
CA ASP A 38 -9.49 -7.18 20.42
C ASP A 38 -10.82 -7.65 21.03
N ASP A 39 -10.74 -8.42 22.13
CA ASP A 39 -11.93 -8.93 22.84
C ASP A 39 -12.88 -7.80 23.29
N GLU A 40 -12.30 -6.66 23.67
CA GLU A 40 -13.02 -5.43 24.00
C GLU A 40 -12.51 -4.29 23.09
N PRO A 41 -13.20 -3.99 21.98
CA PRO A 41 -12.71 -3.02 21.01
C PRO A 41 -12.78 -1.59 21.57
N TYR A 42 -11.71 -0.84 21.39
CA TYR A 42 -11.62 0.55 21.84
C TYR A 42 -12.14 1.52 20.78
N ALA A 43 -13.05 2.41 21.16
CA ALA A 43 -13.54 3.42 20.24
C ALA A 43 -12.53 4.56 20.08
N PHE A 44 -12.21 4.92 18.83
CA PHE A 44 -11.29 6.02 18.53
C PHE A 44 -11.80 7.40 19.02
N SER A 45 -13.11 7.61 19.06
CA SER A 45 -13.72 8.88 19.48
C SER A 45 -14.25 8.80 20.91
N TYR A 46 -13.90 9.79 21.74
CA TYR A 46 -14.44 9.94 23.10
C TYR A 46 -15.97 10.11 23.16
N LEU A 47 -16.61 10.44 22.03
CA LEU A 47 -18.07 10.59 21.94
C LEU A 47 -18.78 9.26 21.63
N THR A 48 -18.03 8.25 21.21
CA THR A 48 -18.61 6.94 20.87
C THR A 48 -18.79 6.13 22.14
N THR A 49 -20.04 5.81 22.45
CA THR A 49 -20.40 5.09 23.67
C THR A 49 -20.50 3.58 23.47
N ARG A 50 -20.56 3.12 22.22
CA ARG A 50 -20.59 1.70 21.83
C ARG A 50 -20.14 1.52 20.38
N ILE A 51 -19.60 0.34 20.08
CA ILE A 51 -19.24 -0.08 18.72
C ILE A 51 -20.29 -1.11 18.28
N ASP A 52 -21.17 -0.72 17.36
CA ASP A 52 -22.27 -1.57 16.88
C ASP A 52 -21.87 -2.40 15.65
N ASN A 53 -20.79 -2.03 14.97
CA ASN A 53 -20.35 -2.68 13.74
C ASN A 53 -19.79 -4.08 14.05
N PRO A 54 -20.15 -5.11 13.25
CA PRO A 54 -19.49 -6.41 13.30
C PRO A 54 -17.98 -6.23 13.16
N GLN A 55 -17.23 -6.83 14.09
CA GLN A 55 -15.79 -6.95 13.97
C GLN A 55 -15.48 -8.22 13.19
N ILE A 56 -14.51 -8.16 12.29
CA ILE A 56 -14.17 -9.25 11.38
C ILE A 56 -12.70 -9.60 11.49
N ASP A 57 -12.37 -10.85 11.19
CA ASP A 57 -10.98 -11.33 11.19
C ASP A 57 -10.23 -10.86 9.94
N CYS A 58 -8.95 -10.57 10.11
CA CYS A 58 -7.99 -10.50 9.01
C CYS A 58 -7.28 -11.84 8.82
N GLY A 59 -6.88 -12.16 7.59
CA GLY A 59 -6.00 -13.31 7.32
C GLY A 59 -4.53 -12.92 7.43
N ILE A 60 -3.68 -13.88 7.77
CA ILE A 60 -2.23 -13.72 7.75
C ILE A 60 -1.61 -14.73 6.79
N THR A 61 -0.78 -14.23 5.88
CA THR A 61 0.07 -15.06 5.04
C THR A 61 1.49 -14.46 5.00
N ARG A 62 2.40 -15.09 4.25
CA ARG A 62 3.79 -14.64 4.09
C ARG A 62 4.29 -14.85 2.68
N THR A 63 5.17 -13.96 2.25
CA THR A 63 5.98 -14.18 1.04
C THR A 63 6.96 -15.33 1.26
N THR A 64 7.26 -16.05 0.19
CA THR A 64 8.15 -17.22 0.16
C THR A 64 9.40 -16.93 -0.68
N ASP A 65 10.39 -17.83 -0.66
CA ASP A 65 11.55 -17.75 -1.54
C ASP A 65 11.15 -17.70 -3.02
N GLU A 66 10.09 -18.41 -3.39
CA GLU A 66 9.53 -18.38 -4.74
C GLU A 66 8.95 -17.01 -5.08
N THR A 67 8.21 -16.39 -4.14
CA THR A 67 7.73 -15.01 -4.31
C THR A 67 8.92 -14.07 -4.57
N HIS A 68 9.98 -14.22 -3.79
CA HIS A 68 11.16 -13.36 -3.91
C HIS A 68 11.90 -13.60 -5.22
N ARG A 69 12.01 -14.86 -5.68
CA ARG A 69 12.61 -15.22 -6.96
C ARG A 69 11.86 -14.56 -8.12
N ILE A 70 10.53 -14.71 -8.17
CA ILE A 70 9.68 -14.11 -9.22
C ILE A 70 9.87 -12.58 -9.27
N ILE A 71 9.86 -11.93 -8.10
CA ILE A 71 10.04 -10.47 -8.02
C ILE A 71 11.45 -10.07 -8.46
N ARG A 72 12.50 -10.76 -8.00
CA ARG A 72 13.91 -10.47 -8.36
C ARG A 72 14.16 -10.56 -9.87
N GLU A 73 13.63 -11.60 -10.51
CA GLU A 73 13.75 -11.81 -11.95
C GLU A 73 13.07 -10.69 -12.77
N ASN A 74 12.06 -10.04 -12.19
CA ASN A 74 11.25 -9.01 -12.84
C ASN A 74 11.51 -7.58 -12.34
N LEU A 75 12.52 -7.34 -11.48
CA LEU A 75 12.79 -6.01 -10.90
C LEU A 75 12.94 -4.93 -11.97
N HIS A 76 13.64 -5.24 -13.05
CA HIS A 76 13.89 -4.34 -14.19
C HIS A 76 12.60 -3.87 -14.89
N ARG A 77 11.48 -4.55 -14.67
CA ARG A 77 10.15 -4.20 -15.21
C ARG A 77 9.31 -3.33 -14.28
N SER A 78 9.74 -3.10 -13.04
CA SER A 78 9.03 -2.24 -12.11
C SER A 78 9.25 -0.77 -12.46
N ALA A 79 8.24 0.07 -12.26
CA ALA A 79 8.39 1.50 -12.52
C ALA A 79 9.47 2.17 -11.65
N LEU A 80 9.80 1.59 -10.48
CA LEU A 80 10.88 2.07 -9.61
C LEU A 80 12.27 1.82 -10.19
N TYR A 81 12.54 0.59 -10.62
CA TYR A 81 13.88 0.14 -11.02
C TYR A 81 14.08 0.20 -12.55
N GLY A 82 13.00 0.25 -13.32
CA GLY A 82 13.00 0.45 -14.77
C GLY A 82 13.17 1.91 -15.21
N GLY A 83 13.22 2.86 -14.26
CA GLY A 83 13.52 4.27 -14.53
C GLY A 83 12.34 5.12 -15.00
N GLU A 84 11.10 4.62 -14.93
CA GLU A 84 9.91 5.39 -15.31
C GLU A 84 9.45 6.37 -14.22
N ILE A 85 9.89 6.18 -12.97
CA ILE A 85 9.56 7.07 -11.84
C ILE A 85 10.85 7.64 -11.23
N GLU A 86 10.93 8.97 -11.17
CA GLU A 86 12.05 9.71 -10.56
C GLU A 86 11.80 10.06 -9.08
N GLY A 87 10.55 10.09 -8.65
CA GLY A 87 10.11 10.46 -7.31
C GLY A 87 10.60 9.53 -6.22
N VAL A 88 11.05 10.12 -5.11
CA VAL A 88 11.55 9.36 -3.95
C VAL A 88 10.36 8.79 -3.18
N GLY A 89 10.33 7.45 -3.04
CA GLY A 89 9.35 6.77 -2.21
C GLY A 89 9.58 7.00 -0.71
N PRO A 90 8.56 6.84 0.16
CA PRO A 90 8.72 6.90 1.60
C PRO A 90 9.76 5.87 2.08
N ARG A 91 10.69 6.30 2.94
CA ARG A 91 11.74 5.39 3.46
C ARG A 91 11.19 4.23 4.29
N TYR A 92 10.01 4.41 4.89
CA TYR A 92 9.42 3.52 5.91
C TYR A 92 8.35 2.57 5.37
N CYS A 93 7.73 2.87 4.22
CA CYS A 93 6.75 2.00 3.56
C CYS A 93 7.18 1.70 2.11
N PRO A 94 8.30 0.99 1.90
CA PRO A 94 8.75 0.59 0.58
C PRO A 94 7.76 -0.40 -0.07
N SER A 95 7.71 -0.41 -1.40
CA SER A 95 7.02 -1.46 -2.15
C SER A 95 7.66 -2.83 -1.90
N ILE A 96 6.95 -3.92 -2.19
CA ILE A 96 7.44 -5.28 -1.94
C ILE A 96 8.74 -5.55 -2.72
N GLU A 97 8.86 -5.05 -3.95
CA GLU A 97 10.09 -5.13 -4.73
C GLU A 97 11.26 -4.40 -4.05
N ASP A 98 11.03 -3.25 -3.42
CA ASP A 98 12.08 -2.50 -2.71
C ASP A 98 12.40 -3.10 -1.33
N LYS A 99 11.42 -3.71 -0.66
CA LYS A 99 11.63 -4.51 0.56
C LYS A 99 12.56 -5.69 0.29
N ILE A 100 12.32 -6.43 -0.79
CA ILE A 100 13.12 -7.62 -1.14
C ILE A 100 14.55 -7.24 -1.52
N VAL A 101 14.77 -6.10 -2.17
CA VAL A 101 16.12 -5.61 -2.48
C VAL A 101 16.85 -5.15 -1.22
N LYS A 102 16.19 -4.41 -0.33
CA LYS A 102 16.83 -3.86 0.88
C LYS A 102 16.99 -4.88 2.01
N PHE A 103 16.13 -5.89 2.07
CA PHE A 103 16.04 -6.84 3.17
C PHE A 103 15.99 -8.30 2.69
N GLY A 104 16.71 -8.60 1.60
CA GLY A 104 16.65 -9.88 0.90
C GLY A 104 17.13 -11.10 1.70
N ASP A 105 17.81 -10.90 2.81
CA ASP A 105 18.29 -11.97 3.71
C ASP A 105 17.20 -12.50 4.67
N ARG A 106 15.98 -11.95 4.62
CA ARG A 106 14.86 -12.43 5.44
C ARG A 106 14.15 -13.57 4.73
N ASP A 107 13.81 -14.63 5.46
CA ASP A 107 13.05 -15.82 5.02
C ASP A 107 11.60 -15.54 4.57
N GLY A 108 11.25 -14.27 4.33
CA GLY A 108 9.92 -13.81 3.93
C GLY A 108 9.40 -12.63 4.76
N HIS A 109 8.33 -12.04 4.25
CA HIS A 109 7.63 -10.88 4.80
C HIS A 109 6.17 -11.24 5.08
N GLN A 110 5.68 -10.88 6.25
CA GLN A 110 4.28 -11.05 6.64
C GLN A 110 3.38 -10.11 5.83
N VAL A 111 2.22 -10.63 5.46
CA VAL A 111 1.17 -9.95 4.71
C VAL A 111 -0.13 -10.15 5.46
N PHE A 112 -0.88 -9.06 5.66
CA PHE A 112 -2.23 -9.12 6.18
C PHE A 112 -3.23 -9.06 5.03
N LEU A 113 -4.21 -9.95 5.06
CA LEU A 113 -5.33 -9.98 4.13
C LEU A 113 -6.51 -9.32 4.83
N GLU A 114 -6.74 -8.06 4.51
CA GLU A 114 -7.72 -7.18 5.17
C GLU A 114 -8.96 -7.05 4.27
N PRO A 115 -10.15 -7.54 4.68
CA PRO A 115 -11.38 -7.29 3.94
C PRO A 115 -11.68 -5.79 3.88
N GLU A 116 -12.03 -5.25 2.70
CA GLU A 116 -12.29 -3.80 2.55
C GLU A 116 -13.71 -3.38 3.00
N GLY A 117 -14.61 -4.34 3.22
CA GLY A 117 -15.98 -4.07 3.66
C GLY A 117 -16.69 -5.30 4.25
N LEU A 118 -17.84 -5.07 4.90
CA LEU A 118 -18.68 -6.15 5.46
C LEU A 118 -19.51 -6.87 4.38
N ASP A 119 -19.91 -6.15 3.35
CA ASP A 119 -20.73 -6.63 2.24
C ASP A 119 -19.96 -6.62 0.90
N ASP A 120 -18.62 -6.70 0.97
CA ASP A 120 -17.73 -6.63 -0.18
C ASP A 120 -16.69 -7.76 -0.13
N ASP A 121 -16.54 -8.49 -1.23
CA ASP A 121 -15.59 -9.61 -1.34
C ASP A 121 -14.13 -9.14 -1.57
N THR A 122 -13.87 -7.84 -1.68
CA THR A 122 -12.54 -7.29 -1.98
C THR A 122 -11.63 -7.38 -0.77
N VAL A 123 -10.42 -7.88 -1.01
CA VAL A 123 -9.38 -8.01 0.01
C VAL A 123 -8.17 -7.18 -0.37
N TYR A 124 -7.67 -6.43 0.62
CA TYR A 124 -6.44 -5.65 0.59
C TYR A 124 -5.27 -6.47 1.18
N PRO A 125 -4.28 -6.90 0.37
CA PRO A 125 -3.13 -7.63 0.88
C PRO A 125 -2.04 -6.65 1.36
N ASN A 126 -2.24 -6.13 2.56
CA ASN A 126 -1.35 -5.17 3.19
C ASN A 126 0.09 -5.70 3.30
N GLY A 127 1.04 -4.89 2.82
CA GLY A 127 2.45 -5.23 2.74
C GLY A 127 2.94 -5.54 1.33
N LEU A 128 2.04 -5.74 0.36
CA LEU A 128 2.35 -6.10 -1.05
C LEU A 128 2.17 -4.94 -2.05
N SER A 129 2.29 -3.68 -1.62
CA SER A 129 2.32 -2.55 -2.56
C SER A 129 3.37 -2.76 -3.65
N THR A 130 3.03 -2.56 -4.92
CA THR A 130 3.94 -2.83 -6.02
C THR A 130 3.68 -1.94 -7.23
N SER A 131 4.69 -1.84 -8.10
CA SER A 131 4.62 -1.23 -9.43
C SER A 131 5.00 -2.19 -10.54
N LEU A 132 5.02 -3.50 -10.25
CA LEU A 132 5.30 -4.53 -11.25
C LEU A 132 4.12 -4.71 -12.23
N PRO A 133 4.37 -5.20 -13.46
CA PRO A 133 3.32 -5.53 -14.40
C PRO A 133 2.33 -6.57 -13.87
N GLU A 134 1.08 -6.52 -14.35
CA GLU A 134 -0.03 -7.36 -13.87
C GLU A 134 0.26 -8.86 -13.96
N ASP A 135 0.92 -9.33 -15.02
CA ASP A 135 1.32 -10.73 -15.19
C ASP A 135 2.29 -11.19 -14.08
N VAL A 136 3.20 -10.30 -13.66
CA VAL A 136 4.14 -10.57 -12.57
C VAL A 136 3.42 -10.54 -11.23
N GLN A 137 2.45 -9.63 -11.06
CA GLN A 137 1.62 -9.57 -9.86
C GLN A 137 0.85 -10.87 -9.65
N GLU A 138 0.18 -11.38 -10.68
CA GLU A 138 -0.53 -12.66 -10.62
C GLU A 138 0.43 -13.80 -10.25
N ALA A 139 1.61 -13.84 -10.87
CA ALA A 139 2.61 -14.88 -10.61
C ALA A 139 3.10 -14.88 -9.16
N PHE A 140 3.51 -13.72 -8.62
CA PHE A 140 4.01 -13.68 -7.24
C PHE A 140 2.89 -13.84 -6.21
N LEU A 141 1.68 -13.32 -6.48
CA LEU A 141 0.55 -13.45 -5.55
C LEU A 141 0.16 -14.92 -5.39
N ARG A 142 0.12 -15.68 -6.48
CA ARG A 142 -0.18 -17.13 -6.44
C ARG A 142 0.90 -17.99 -5.82
N SER A 143 2.08 -17.43 -5.54
CA SER A 143 3.15 -18.14 -4.85
C SER A 143 3.07 -18.00 -3.32
N LEU A 144 2.16 -17.17 -2.80
CA LEU A 144 1.91 -17.05 -1.36
C LEU A 144 0.96 -18.17 -0.91
N PRO A 145 1.23 -18.81 0.25
CA PRO A 145 0.31 -19.79 0.82
C PRO A 145 -1.10 -19.21 0.99
N GLY A 146 -2.11 -19.98 0.57
CA GLY A 146 -3.53 -19.64 0.61
C GLY A 146 -4.01 -18.73 -0.52
N LEU A 147 -3.11 -18.26 -1.39
CA LEU A 147 -3.42 -17.41 -2.55
C LEU A 147 -3.18 -18.12 -3.90
N GLU A 148 -2.97 -19.43 -3.91
CA GLU A 148 -2.58 -20.21 -5.09
C GLU A 148 -3.55 -20.08 -6.27
N GLN A 149 -4.83 -19.83 -5.97
CA GLN A 149 -5.90 -19.65 -6.97
C GLN A 149 -6.47 -18.22 -6.99
N VAL A 150 -5.76 -17.27 -6.37
CA VAL A 150 -6.29 -15.92 -6.20
C VAL A 150 -6.53 -15.25 -7.54
N ARG A 151 -7.62 -14.48 -7.61
CA ARG A 151 -7.94 -13.59 -8.71
C ARG A 151 -7.72 -12.14 -8.32
N ILE A 152 -7.10 -11.38 -9.22
CA ILE A 152 -6.93 -9.95 -9.09
C ILE A 152 -8.19 -9.27 -9.64
N LEU A 153 -8.86 -8.46 -8.81
CA LEU A 153 -9.95 -7.57 -9.22
C LEU A 153 -9.41 -6.25 -9.78
N LYS A 154 -8.30 -5.77 -9.21
CA LYS A 154 -7.62 -4.55 -9.64
C LYS A 154 -6.12 -4.70 -9.41
N ALA A 155 -5.31 -4.51 -10.44
CA ALA A 155 -3.86 -4.55 -10.30
C ALA A 155 -3.34 -3.47 -9.35
N GLY A 156 -2.28 -3.80 -8.60
CA GLY A 156 -1.50 -2.85 -7.83
C GLY A 156 -0.76 -1.90 -8.76
N TYR A 157 -0.47 -0.71 -8.27
CA TYR A 157 0.20 0.31 -9.07
C TYR A 157 0.93 1.28 -8.16
N ALA A 158 1.81 2.06 -8.78
CA ALA A 158 2.35 3.26 -8.16
C ALA A 158 1.81 4.50 -8.86
N ILE A 159 1.62 5.56 -8.08
CA ILE A 159 1.29 6.89 -8.56
C ILE A 159 2.40 7.85 -8.14
N GLU A 160 2.69 8.79 -9.02
CA GLU A 160 3.60 9.88 -8.74
C GLU A 160 2.83 11.20 -8.82
N TYR A 161 3.00 12.05 -7.82
CA TYR A 161 2.26 13.29 -7.71
C TYR A 161 3.14 14.43 -7.21
N ASP A 162 2.77 15.64 -7.61
CA ASP A 162 3.40 16.86 -7.14
C ASP A 162 2.92 17.17 -5.72
N HIS A 163 3.82 17.63 -4.86
CA HIS A 163 3.51 18.21 -3.56
C HIS A 163 4.22 19.55 -3.39
N VAL A 164 3.63 20.43 -2.58
CA VAL A 164 4.29 21.65 -2.12
C VAL A 164 5.17 21.30 -0.93
N ASP A 165 6.41 21.78 -0.91
CA ASP A 165 7.29 21.63 0.24
C ASP A 165 6.61 22.24 1.48
N PRO A 166 6.37 21.47 2.56
CA PRO A 166 5.63 21.96 3.73
C PRO A 166 6.32 23.14 4.43
N ARG A 167 7.61 23.40 4.15
CA ARG A 167 8.35 24.59 4.63
C ARG A 167 7.94 25.89 3.93
N GLU A 168 7.09 25.83 2.91
CA GLU A 168 6.40 26.99 2.34
C GLU A 168 5.22 27.45 3.20
N LEU A 169 4.77 26.63 4.16
CA LEU A 169 3.64 26.89 5.04
C LEU A 169 4.10 27.46 6.39
N THR A 170 3.25 28.29 6.98
CA THR A 170 3.34 28.64 8.39
C THR A 170 2.89 27.46 9.26
N ARG A 171 3.05 27.57 10.58
CA ARG A 171 2.54 26.56 11.52
C ARG A 171 1.00 26.47 11.55
N SER A 172 0.30 27.48 11.04
CA SER A 172 -1.16 27.45 10.85
C SER A 172 -1.57 26.87 9.49
N LEU A 173 -0.64 26.26 8.75
CA LEU A 173 -0.83 25.68 7.40
C LEU A 173 -1.14 26.69 6.29
N GLU A 174 -1.01 27.98 6.59
CA GLU A 174 -1.18 29.05 5.62
C GLU A 174 0.07 29.17 4.73
N VAL A 175 -0.10 29.40 3.43
CA VAL A 175 1.00 29.58 2.50
C VAL A 175 1.67 30.92 2.74
N SER A 176 2.95 30.91 3.13
CA SER A 176 3.69 32.12 3.52
C SER A 176 3.78 33.17 2.40
N LYS A 177 3.74 32.73 1.14
CA LYS A 177 3.81 33.58 -0.07
C LYS A 177 2.44 34.01 -0.60
N ALA A 178 1.35 33.48 -0.05
CA ALA A 178 -0.02 33.76 -0.49
C ALA A 178 -0.99 33.70 0.70
N PRO A 179 -1.10 34.79 1.48
CA PRO A 179 -2.02 34.87 2.61
C PRO A 179 -3.47 34.55 2.20
N GLY A 180 -4.19 33.83 3.05
CA GLY A 180 -5.54 33.33 2.79
C GLY A 180 -5.61 31.98 2.06
N LEU A 181 -4.49 31.47 1.53
CA LEU A 181 -4.41 30.12 0.97
C LEU A 181 -3.87 29.15 2.01
N PHE A 182 -4.61 28.07 2.27
CA PHE A 182 -4.23 27.00 3.19
C PHE A 182 -4.08 25.69 2.42
N LEU A 183 -3.05 24.91 2.73
CA LEU A 183 -2.82 23.59 2.14
C LEU A 183 -2.86 22.52 3.23
N ALA A 184 -3.61 21.46 2.98
CA ALA A 184 -3.74 20.30 3.84
C ALA A 184 -3.89 19.04 2.98
N GLY A 185 -3.42 17.90 3.47
CA GLY A 185 -3.40 16.61 2.79
C GLY A 185 -2.47 15.65 3.49
#